data_AF-A0A0F9KJ39-F1
#
_entry.id   AF-A0A0F9KJ39-F1
#
_cell.length_a   1.000
_cell.length_b   1.000
_cell.length_c   1.000
_cell.angle_alpha   90.00
_cell.angle_beta   90.00
_cell.angle_gamma   90.00
#
_symmetry.space_group_name_H-M   'P 1'
#
loop_
_entity.id
_entity.type
_entity.pdbx_description
1 polymer ?
#
loop_
_entity_poly.entity_id
_entity_poly.type
_entity_poly.pdbx_seq_one_letter_code
_entity_poly.pdbx_strand_id
1 'polypeptide(L)'
;MNYVGDFLEDATVYIPFNTFDSNDPSASVTITDLVAGDVEVWKNGVVQTTPGAGVTVTLNIGTNNGTHLIAVDTSNTTDAGWFVTGADFQVRINGTTVDGATINAWVGTFSTENRFKEVTVTSMAANVITAAAINADAITNAKIADDAIAVENIKDAAITAAKFAANAITSTVVADNTITAAKLNADCITNAKIADNAIAVENIKDAAITAAKFAANAITSTVVADNTITAAKLNADCITNAKIADNAIAAENLATAAIAADAVASTAFDNIVMSDLATGAPSVTASLPVALNWLYEAFRNKTTTTATLVTLKKDDGSTDLAKATISDAAGTTTKEEFVSG
;
A
#
# COMPACT_ATOMS: atom_id res chain seq x y z
N MET A 1 -45.23 34.44 -48.72
CA MET A 1 -43.90 34.22 -49.33
C MET A 1 -43.45 32.83 -48.94
N ASN A 2 -43.06 32.00 -49.92
CA ASN A 2 -42.63 30.65 -49.65
C ASN A 2 -41.15 30.63 -49.25
N TYR A 3 -40.81 29.98 -48.14
CA TYR A 3 -39.42 29.75 -47.76
C TYR A 3 -38.95 28.47 -48.44
N VAL A 4 -38.04 28.60 -49.41
CA VAL A 4 -37.62 27.49 -50.27
C VAL A 4 -36.52 26.63 -49.64
N GLY A 5 -35.79 27.14 -48.64
CA GLY A 5 -34.78 26.37 -47.92
C GLY A 5 -33.59 27.18 -47.42
N ASP A 6 -32.76 26.52 -46.62
CA ASP A 6 -31.41 26.97 -46.26
C ASP A 6 -30.41 26.19 -47.11
N PHE A 7 -29.53 26.91 -47.80
CA PHE A 7 -28.60 26.35 -48.78
C PHE A 7 -27.16 26.66 -48.38
N LEU A 8 -26.20 25.92 -48.94
CA LEU A 8 -24.78 26.23 -48.77
C LEU A 8 -24.41 27.51 -49.54
N GLU A 9 -23.29 28.13 -49.19
CA GLU A 9 -22.59 28.98 -50.16
C GLU A 9 -22.21 28.13 -51.39
N ASP A 10 -22.13 28.74 -52.56
CA ASP A 10 -21.84 28.08 -53.83
C ASP A 10 -22.88 27.04 -54.32
N ALA A 11 -24.15 27.22 -53.97
CA ALA A 11 -25.26 26.39 -54.43
C ALA A 11 -26.16 27.12 -55.44
N THR A 12 -26.88 26.37 -56.29
CA THR A 12 -28.01 26.91 -57.07
C THR A 12 -29.31 26.74 -56.29
N VAL A 13 -29.97 27.85 -56.01
CA VAL A 13 -31.30 27.87 -55.37
C VAL A 13 -32.38 27.91 -56.43
N TYR A 14 -33.24 26.89 -56.44
CA TYR A 14 -34.34 26.78 -57.39
C TYR A 14 -35.66 27.25 -56.78
N ILE A 15 -36.28 28.24 -57.41
CA ILE A 15 -37.53 28.87 -56.98
C ILE A 15 -38.56 28.66 -58.10
N PRO A 16 -39.36 27.58 -58.03
CA PRO A 16 -40.43 27.36 -58.99
C PRO A 16 -41.61 28.28 -58.70
N PHE A 17 -42.27 28.76 -59.76
CA PHE A 17 -43.50 29.53 -59.66
C PHE A 17 -44.39 29.28 -60.86
N ASN A 18 -45.70 29.47 -60.67
CA ASN A 18 -46.69 29.25 -61.71
C ASN A 18 -47.43 30.55 -62.05
N THR A 19 -47.91 30.65 -63.28
CA THR A 19 -48.79 31.73 -63.72
C THR A 19 -50.09 31.18 -64.31
N PHE A 20 -51.17 31.92 -64.10
CA PHE A 20 -52.52 31.54 -64.45
C PHE A 20 -53.22 32.70 -65.16
N ASP A 21 -54.20 32.35 -65.97
CA ASP A 21 -55.11 33.28 -66.63
C ASP A 21 -55.98 33.96 -65.57
N SER A 22 -56.10 35.28 -65.66
CA SER A 22 -56.88 36.08 -64.71
C SER A 22 -58.39 35.91 -64.90
N ASN A 23 -58.82 35.56 -66.11
CA ASN A 23 -60.19 35.26 -66.48
C ASN A 23 -60.56 33.78 -66.24
N ASP A 24 -59.58 32.87 -66.24
CA ASP A 24 -59.75 31.46 -65.85
C ASP A 24 -58.57 30.95 -64.98
N PRO A 25 -58.69 31.00 -63.64
CA PRO A 25 -57.63 30.56 -62.73
C PRO A 25 -57.23 29.08 -62.84
N SER A 26 -57.97 28.27 -63.60
CA SER A 26 -57.63 26.88 -63.90
C SER A 26 -56.74 26.73 -65.15
N ALA A 27 -56.65 27.78 -65.98
CA ALA A 27 -55.82 27.82 -67.16
C ALA A 27 -54.46 28.45 -66.85
N SER A 28 -53.38 27.77 -67.23
CA SER A 28 -52.02 28.28 -67.12
C SER A 28 -51.68 29.23 -68.27
N VAL A 29 -50.96 30.32 -68.01
CA VAL A 29 -50.54 31.29 -69.05
C VAL A 29 -49.02 31.25 -69.22
N THR A 30 -48.52 31.41 -70.44
CA THR A 30 -47.07 31.53 -70.67
C THR A 30 -46.65 32.98 -70.50
N ILE A 31 -45.67 33.24 -69.63
CA ILE A 31 -44.89 34.48 -69.68
C ILE A 31 -43.97 34.43 -70.89
N THR A 32 -43.88 35.51 -71.67
CA THR A 32 -43.05 35.56 -72.89
C THR A 32 -41.86 36.49 -72.81
N ASP A 33 -41.84 37.42 -71.85
CA ASP A 33 -40.86 38.51 -71.77
C ASP A 33 -39.97 38.50 -70.52
N LEU A 34 -40.21 37.61 -69.55
CA LEU A 34 -39.41 37.54 -68.32
C LEU A 34 -37.98 37.06 -68.59
N VAL A 35 -37.02 37.93 -68.30
CA VAL A 35 -35.58 37.64 -68.38
C VAL A 35 -34.91 37.79 -67.01
N ALA A 36 -33.66 37.37 -66.89
CA ALA A 36 -32.90 37.47 -65.65
C ALA A 36 -32.82 38.91 -65.11
N GLY A 37 -32.75 39.92 -65.99
CA GLY A 37 -32.70 41.34 -65.61
C GLY A 37 -33.95 41.86 -64.90
N ASP A 38 -35.09 41.18 -65.04
CA ASP A 38 -36.35 41.54 -64.38
C ASP A 38 -36.46 40.92 -62.97
N VAL A 39 -35.47 40.12 -62.56
CA VAL A 39 -35.44 39.45 -61.26
C VAL A 39 -34.50 40.19 -60.31
N GLU A 40 -35.04 40.55 -59.16
CA GLU A 40 -34.33 41.21 -58.07
C GLU A 40 -34.09 40.21 -56.93
N VAL A 41 -32.82 40.10 -56.49
CA VAL A 41 -32.47 39.41 -55.26
C VAL A 41 -32.24 40.48 -54.18
N TRP A 42 -33.01 40.38 -53.10
CA TRP A 42 -33.01 41.32 -51.99
C TRP A 42 -32.34 40.69 -50.76
N LYS A 43 -31.56 41.50 -50.03
CA LYS A 43 -30.93 41.17 -48.75
C LYS A 43 -31.10 42.36 -47.82
N ASN A 44 -31.67 42.15 -46.63
CA ASN A 44 -31.88 43.22 -45.62
C ASN A 44 -32.55 44.49 -46.16
N GLY A 45 -33.52 44.34 -47.07
CA GLY A 45 -34.24 45.47 -47.68
C GLY A 45 -33.44 46.23 -48.76
N VAL A 46 -32.30 45.70 -49.20
CA VAL A 46 -31.48 46.24 -50.29
C VAL A 46 -31.48 45.27 -51.47
N VAL A 47 -31.56 45.80 -52.68
CA VAL A 47 -31.46 45.01 -53.93
C VAL A 47 -29.99 44.79 -54.28
N GLN A 48 -29.70 43.62 -54.81
CA GLN A 48 -28.44 43.31 -55.47
C GLN A 48 -28.10 44.40 -56.52
N THR A 49 -26.86 44.88 -56.53
CA THR A 49 -26.46 46.06 -57.31
C THR A 49 -26.42 45.82 -58.80
N THR A 50 -26.23 44.56 -59.22
CA THR A 50 -26.25 44.14 -60.61
C THR A 50 -27.50 43.32 -60.89
N PRO A 51 -28.56 43.89 -61.52
CA PRO A 51 -29.79 43.16 -61.83
C PRO A 51 -29.53 41.90 -62.65
N GLY A 52 -30.16 40.78 -62.25
CA GLY A 52 -29.99 39.48 -62.90
C GLY A 52 -28.64 38.80 -62.70
N ALA A 53 -27.71 39.36 -61.93
CA ALA A 53 -26.43 38.70 -61.64
C ALA A 53 -26.64 37.38 -60.89
N GLY A 54 -26.13 36.28 -61.45
CA GLY A 54 -26.31 34.94 -60.90
C GLY A 54 -27.73 34.40 -61.05
N VAL A 55 -28.62 35.08 -61.77
CA VAL A 55 -30.00 34.61 -61.98
C VAL A 55 -30.15 33.98 -63.36
N THR A 56 -30.77 32.81 -63.41
CA THR A 56 -31.26 32.19 -64.65
C THR A 56 -32.78 32.02 -64.57
N VAL A 57 -33.47 32.48 -65.61
CA VAL A 57 -34.92 32.30 -65.77
C VAL A 57 -35.18 31.21 -66.80
N THR A 58 -35.97 30.21 -66.42
CA THR A 58 -36.44 29.16 -67.33
C THR A 58 -37.95 29.21 -67.39
N LEU A 59 -38.52 29.49 -68.56
CA LEU A 59 -39.96 29.57 -68.77
C LEU A 59 -40.49 28.24 -69.31
N ASN A 60 -41.71 27.85 -68.90
CA ASN A 60 -42.38 26.62 -69.32
C ASN A 60 -41.50 25.37 -69.14
N ILE A 61 -41.12 25.11 -67.88
CA ILE A 61 -40.34 23.92 -67.57
C ILE A 61 -41.17 22.66 -67.88
N GLY A 62 -40.62 21.75 -68.66
CA GLY A 62 -41.28 20.50 -69.02
C GLY A 62 -42.33 20.70 -70.11
N THR A 63 -43.47 20.01 -69.98
CA THR A 63 -44.58 20.07 -70.95
C THR A 63 -45.72 20.98 -70.53
N ASN A 64 -45.59 21.67 -69.39
CA ASN A 64 -46.67 22.45 -68.79
C ASN A 64 -46.45 23.94 -69.07
N ASN A 65 -47.39 24.53 -69.82
CA ASN A 65 -47.45 25.98 -69.95
C ASN A 65 -47.66 26.61 -68.56
N GLY A 66 -47.08 27.79 -68.33
CA GLY A 66 -47.24 28.55 -67.08
C GLY A 66 -46.53 28.00 -65.86
N THR A 67 -45.63 27.02 -66.01
CA THR A 67 -44.70 26.58 -64.96
C THR A 67 -43.30 27.13 -65.22
N HIS A 68 -42.72 27.89 -64.30
CA HIS A 68 -41.47 28.63 -64.51
C HIS A 68 -40.47 28.37 -63.37
N LEU A 69 -39.19 28.59 -63.66
CA LEU A 69 -38.08 28.49 -62.69
C LEU A 69 -37.33 29.79 -62.65
N ILE A 70 -37.01 30.23 -61.44
CA ILE A 70 -35.88 31.11 -61.20
C ILE A 70 -34.81 30.28 -60.50
N ALA A 71 -33.61 30.25 -61.06
CA ALA A 71 -32.43 29.69 -60.43
C ALA A 71 -31.51 30.84 -60.00
N VAL A 72 -31.19 30.91 -58.71
CA VAL A 72 -30.22 31.86 -58.16
C VAL A 72 -28.94 31.11 -57.83
N ASP A 73 -27.88 31.40 -58.56
CA ASP A 73 -26.54 30.90 -58.33
C ASP A 73 -25.86 31.72 -57.22
N THR A 74 -25.80 31.13 -56.04
CA THR A 74 -25.17 31.76 -54.87
C THR A 74 -23.64 31.74 -54.93
N SER A 75 -23.03 31.01 -55.89
CA SER A 75 -21.60 31.10 -56.19
C SER A 75 -21.23 32.34 -57.03
N ASN A 76 -22.24 33.07 -57.53
CA ASN A 76 -22.00 34.22 -58.39
C ASN A 76 -21.27 35.34 -57.62
N THR A 77 -20.13 35.77 -58.18
CA THR A 77 -19.26 36.78 -57.58
C THR A 77 -19.33 38.14 -58.28
N THR A 78 -20.28 38.35 -59.20
CA THR A 78 -20.43 39.63 -59.92
C THR A 78 -20.64 40.79 -58.95
N ASP A 79 -21.44 40.58 -57.90
CA ASP A 79 -21.51 41.47 -56.74
C ASP A 79 -20.78 40.79 -55.56
N ALA A 80 -19.48 41.04 -55.48
CA ALA A 80 -18.60 40.39 -54.50
C ALA A 80 -19.15 40.51 -53.07
N GLY A 81 -19.30 39.36 -52.40
CA GLY A 81 -19.79 39.30 -51.01
C GLY A 81 -21.29 39.53 -50.84
N TRP A 82 -22.09 39.41 -51.92
CA TRP A 82 -23.54 39.50 -51.82
C TRP A 82 -24.14 38.28 -51.11
N PHE A 83 -23.91 37.09 -51.66
CA PHE A 83 -24.26 35.82 -51.04
C PHE A 83 -23.22 35.50 -49.96
N VAL A 84 -23.66 35.46 -48.70
CA VAL A 84 -22.80 35.20 -47.53
C VAL A 84 -23.51 34.34 -46.52
N THR A 85 -22.79 33.47 -45.83
CA THR A 85 -23.28 32.64 -44.74
C THR A 85 -23.95 33.49 -43.67
N GLY A 86 -25.13 33.04 -43.20
CA GLY A 86 -25.90 33.72 -42.16
C GLY A 86 -26.82 34.82 -42.69
N ALA A 87 -27.14 34.85 -43.99
CA ALA A 87 -28.04 35.84 -44.57
C ALA A 87 -29.34 35.23 -45.10
N ASP A 88 -30.43 35.98 -44.97
CA ASP A 88 -31.71 35.71 -45.63
C ASP A 88 -31.84 36.56 -46.90
N PHE A 89 -32.38 35.94 -47.94
CA PHE A 89 -32.60 36.53 -49.26
C PHE A 89 -34.07 36.41 -49.67
N GLN A 90 -34.53 37.39 -50.42
CA GLN A 90 -35.87 37.41 -50.99
C GLN A 90 -35.76 37.63 -52.49
N VAL A 91 -36.54 36.90 -53.27
CA VAL A 91 -36.50 36.99 -54.73
C VAL A 91 -37.81 37.55 -55.23
N ARG A 92 -37.71 38.57 -56.09
CA ARG A 92 -38.83 39.32 -56.63
C ARG A 92 -38.71 39.43 -58.14
N ILE A 93 -39.84 39.34 -58.83
CA ILE A 93 -39.99 39.76 -60.20
C ILE A 93 -40.45 41.22 -60.21
N ASN A 94 -39.70 42.09 -60.89
CA ASN A 94 -39.93 43.52 -60.98
C ASN A 94 -40.32 43.94 -62.40
N GLY A 95 -41.60 43.72 -62.75
CA GLY A 95 -42.18 44.15 -64.00
C GLY A 95 -42.07 43.11 -65.12
N THR A 96 -43.06 42.22 -65.19
CA THR A 96 -43.30 41.34 -66.35
C THR A 96 -44.78 41.36 -66.71
N THR A 97 -45.13 40.96 -67.94
CA THR A 97 -46.52 40.89 -68.37
C THR A 97 -47.06 39.47 -68.25
N VAL A 98 -48.14 39.30 -67.50
CA VAL A 98 -48.89 38.04 -67.40
C VAL A 98 -50.33 38.31 -67.74
N ASP A 99 -50.87 37.59 -68.73
CA ASP A 99 -52.26 37.74 -69.17
C ASP A 99 -52.66 39.20 -69.48
N GLY A 100 -51.76 39.92 -70.16
CA GLY A 100 -51.98 41.33 -70.53
C GLY A 100 -51.84 42.34 -69.39
N ALA A 101 -51.53 41.93 -68.16
CA ALA A 101 -51.31 42.80 -67.01
C ALA A 101 -49.83 42.80 -66.57
N THR A 102 -49.30 43.98 -66.24
CA THR A 102 -47.97 44.09 -65.62
C THR A 102 -48.05 43.67 -64.15
N ILE A 103 -47.18 42.73 -63.74
CA ILE A 103 -47.11 42.25 -62.36
C ILE A 103 -45.76 42.53 -61.71
N ASN A 104 -45.80 42.67 -60.39
CA ASN A 104 -44.65 42.63 -59.50
C ASN A 104 -44.93 41.57 -58.43
N ALA A 105 -44.07 40.57 -58.32
CA ALA A 105 -44.36 39.39 -57.49
C ALA A 105 -43.15 38.94 -56.68
N TRP A 106 -43.38 38.69 -55.40
CA TRP A 106 -42.40 37.99 -54.54
C TRP A 106 -42.54 36.48 -54.77
N VAL A 107 -41.50 35.86 -55.32
CA VAL A 107 -41.53 34.45 -55.76
C VAL A 107 -40.95 33.49 -54.75
N GLY A 108 -40.06 33.94 -53.86
CA GLY A 108 -39.46 33.07 -52.85
C GLY A 108 -38.58 33.80 -51.85
N THR A 109 -38.26 33.10 -50.78
CA THR A 109 -37.25 33.48 -49.80
C THR A 109 -36.37 32.29 -49.50
N PHE A 110 -35.07 32.50 -49.32
CA PHE A 110 -34.11 31.46 -48.98
C PHE A 110 -33.05 32.02 -48.04
N SER A 111 -32.22 31.16 -47.45
CA SER A 111 -31.01 31.60 -46.77
C SER A 111 -29.80 30.83 -47.22
N THR A 112 -28.63 31.42 -46.98
CA THR A 112 -27.35 30.73 -47.12
C THR A 112 -26.77 30.48 -45.74
N GLU A 113 -26.68 29.21 -45.37
CA GLU A 113 -26.10 28.69 -44.12
C GLU A 113 -26.51 29.48 -42.87
N ASN A 114 -27.77 29.94 -42.83
CA ASN A 114 -28.28 30.76 -41.72
C ASN A 114 -28.95 29.92 -40.63
N ARG A 115 -29.44 28.73 -41.00
CA ARG A 115 -30.20 27.85 -40.10
C ARG A 115 -29.44 26.57 -39.73
N PHE A 116 -28.41 26.19 -40.50
CA PHE A 116 -27.54 25.03 -40.23
C PHE A 116 -26.23 25.35 -39.48
N LYS A 117 -25.97 26.61 -39.12
CA LYS A 117 -24.60 27.05 -38.79
C LYS A 117 -23.96 26.41 -37.56
N GLU A 118 -24.73 25.97 -36.56
CA GLU A 118 -24.17 25.26 -35.41
C GLU A 118 -25.32 24.63 -34.60
N VAL A 119 -25.37 23.29 -34.55
CA VAL A 119 -26.21 22.61 -33.55
C VAL A 119 -25.42 22.61 -32.25
N THR A 120 -25.60 23.65 -31.45
CA THR A 120 -25.08 23.67 -30.08
C THR A 120 -25.87 22.63 -29.25
N VAL A 121 -25.21 21.91 -28.34
CA VAL A 121 -25.88 20.89 -27.50
C VAL A 121 -27.11 21.43 -26.77
N THR A 122 -27.17 22.73 -26.49
CA THR A 122 -28.31 23.43 -25.88
C THR A 122 -29.55 23.54 -26.78
N SER A 123 -29.42 23.51 -28.11
CA SER A 123 -30.56 23.52 -29.04
C SER A 123 -31.10 22.11 -29.34
N MET A 124 -30.46 21.08 -28.80
CA MET A 124 -30.86 19.69 -28.96
C MET A 124 -31.85 19.30 -27.85
N ALA A 125 -32.91 18.58 -28.21
CA ALA A 125 -33.73 17.90 -27.22
C ALA A 125 -32.90 16.84 -26.47
N ALA A 126 -33.33 16.47 -25.26
CA ALA A 126 -32.69 15.39 -24.51
C ALA A 126 -32.68 14.08 -25.33
N ASN A 127 -31.58 13.33 -25.23
CA ASN A 127 -31.37 12.04 -25.91
C ASN A 127 -31.30 12.07 -27.46
N VAL A 128 -31.13 13.24 -28.09
CA VAL A 128 -30.92 13.29 -29.55
C VAL A 128 -29.61 12.62 -29.96
N ILE A 129 -28.54 12.79 -29.17
CA ILE A 129 -27.31 12.01 -29.33
C ILE A 129 -27.45 10.71 -28.54
N THR A 130 -27.70 9.61 -29.26
CA THR A 130 -27.72 8.26 -28.68
C THR A 130 -26.35 7.60 -28.80
N ALA A 131 -26.11 6.51 -28.05
CA ALA A 131 -24.88 5.74 -28.18
C ALA A 131 -24.62 5.26 -29.61
N ALA A 132 -25.67 4.92 -30.36
CA ALA A 132 -25.55 4.49 -31.76
C ALA A 132 -25.15 5.62 -32.71
N ALA A 133 -25.40 6.88 -32.33
CA ALA A 133 -24.97 8.05 -33.10
C ALA A 133 -23.48 8.38 -32.91
N ILE A 134 -22.83 7.78 -31.90
CA ILE A 134 -21.41 7.95 -31.61
C ILE A 134 -20.66 6.73 -32.15
N ASN A 135 -19.89 6.94 -33.23
CA ASN A 135 -19.05 5.88 -33.78
C ASN A 135 -18.03 5.39 -32.74
N ALA A 136 -17.60 4.13 -32.87
CA ALA A 136 -16.49 3.61 -32.08
C ALA A 136 -15.27 4.52 -32.19
N ASP A 137 -14.58 4.73 -31.06
CA ASP A 137 -13.39 5.58 -30.92
C ASP A 137 -13.59 7.07 -31.31
N ALA A 138 -14.83 7.51 -31.54
CA ALA A 138 -15.10 8.90 -31.91
C ALA A 138 -14.75 9.88 -30.78
N ILE A 139 -14.87 9.47 -29.51
CA ILE A 139 -14.49 10.26 -28.34
C ILE A 139 -13.10 9.80 -27.89
N THR A 140 -12.09 10.57 -28.27
CA THR A 140 -10.70 10.34 -27.87
C THR A 140 -10.36 11.17 -26.63
N ASN A 141 -9.24 10.86 -25.95
CA ASN A 141 -8.79 11.64 -24.79
C ASN A 141 -8.66 13.14 -25.10
N ALA A 142 -8.21 13.51 -26.30
CA ALA A 142 -8.08 14.91 -26.71
C ALA A 142 -9.43 15.67 -26.82
N LYS A 143 -10.55 14.94 -26.88
CA LYS A 143 -11.91 15.50 -26.91
C LYS A 143 -12.56 15.57 -25.53
N ILE A 144 -11.92 14.99 -24.50
CA ILE A 144 -12.37 15.04 -23.12
C ILE A 144 -11.49 16.06 -22.42
N ALA A 145 -12.07 17.16 -21.97
CA ALA A 145 -11.34 18.14 -21.18
C ALA A 145 -10.93 17.55 -19.82
N ASP A 146 -9.89 18.13 -19.21
CA ASP A 146 -9.49 17.78 -17.85
C ASP A 146 -10.68 17.96 -16.90
N ASP A 147 -10.85 17.02 -15.96
CA ASP A 147 -11.95 16.96 -14.98
C ASP A 147 -13.38 16.91 -15.58
N ALA A 148 -13.53 16.67 -16.89
CA ALA A 148 -14.85 16.69 -17.54
C ALA A 148 -15.78 15.52 -17.14
N ILE A 149 -15.23 14.44 -16.57
CA ILE A 149 -16.02 13.25 -16.20
C ILE A 149 -16.21 13.23 -14.68
N ALA A 150 -17.44 13.50 -14.24
CA ALA A 150 -17.79 13.41 -12.83
C ALA A 150 -17.92 11.94 -12.39
N VAL A 151 -17.65 11.67 -11.11
CA VAL A 151 -17.56 10.30 -10.57
C VAL A 151 -18.89 9.57 -10.69
N GLU A 152 -20.02 10.27 -10.51
CA GLU A 152 -21.38 9.73 -10.67
C GLU A 152 -21.69 9.25 -12.09
N ASN A 153 -20.91 9.69 -13.09
CA ASN A 153 -21.05 9.22 -14.47
C ASN A 153 -20.23 7.94 -14.73
N ILE A 154 -19.39 7.52 -13.79
CA ILE A 154 -18.62 6.28 -13.85
C ILE A 154 -19.40 5.19 -13.12
N LYS A 155 -19.84 4.18 -13.86
CA LYS A 155 -20.54 3.02 -13.29
C LYS A 155 -19.65 2.29 -12.27
N ASP A 156 -20.26 1.75 -11.22
CA ASP A 156 -19.60 0.85 -10.27
C ASP A 156 -18.85 -0.27 -10.98
N ALA A 157 -17.63 -0.55 -10.50
CA ALA A 157 -16.69 -1.52 -11.07
C ALA A 157 -16.28 -1.26 -12.53
N ALA A 158 -16.60 -0.10 -13.12
CA ALA A 158 -16.12 0.24 -14.46
C ALA A 158 -14.60 0.36 -14.50
N ILE A 159 -13.95 0.86 -13.43
CA ILE A 159 -12.49 0.95 -13.35
C ILE A 159 -11.96 -0.28 -12.61
N THR A 160 -11.40 -1.23 -13.37
CA THR A 160 -10.83 -2.47 -12.83
C THR A 160 -9.30 -2.39 -12.74
N ALA A 161 -8.68 -3.28 -11.96
CA ALA A 161 -7.22 -3.33 -11.82
C ALA A 161 -6.48 -3.41 -13.17
N ALA A 162 -7.04 -4.14 -14.15
CA ALA A 162 -6.47 -4.29 -15.49
C ALA A 162 -6.43 -3.00 -16.33
N LYS A 163 -7.19 -1.96 -15.93
CA LYS A 163 -7.20 -0.65 -16.61
C LYS A 163 -6.09 0.27 -16.13
N PHE A 164 -5.38 -0.08 -15.06
CA PHE A 164 -4.22 0.65 -14.59
C PHE A 164 -2.95 0.07 -15.20
N ALA A 165 -2.08 0.95 -15.71
CA ALA A 165 -0.73 0.56 -16.08
C ALA A 165 0.06 0.10 -14.84
N ALA A 166 1.12 -0.68 -15.05
CA ALA A 166 2.02 -1.05 -13.97
C ALA A 166 2.56 0.20 -13.27
N ASN A 167 2.52 0.22 -11.94
CA ASN A 167 2.92 1.34 -11.09
C ASN A 167 2.10 2.64 -11.26
N ALA A 168 0.92 2.60 -11.90
CA ALA A 168 0.07 3.78 -12.03
C ALA A 168 -0.52 4.26 -10.68
N ILE A 169 -0.69 3.35 -9.72
CA ILE A 169 -1.13 3.69 -8.36
C ILE A 169 0.10 3.87 -7.46
N THR A 170 0.55 5.11 -7.35
CA THR A 170 1.65 5.54 -6.46
C THR A 170 1.13 6.08 -5.13
N SER A 171 2.02 6.33 -4.17
CA SER A 171 1.66 6.96 -2.90
C SER A 171 1.07 8.37 -3.06
N THR A 172 1.41 9.10 -4.13
CA THR A 172 0.90 10.46 -4.36
C THR A 172 -0.56 10.50 -4.79
N VAL A 173 -1.07 9.41 -5.37
CA VAL A 173 -2.49 9.31 -5.79
C VAL A 173 -3.37 8.65 -4.72
N VAL A 174 -2.78 7.96 -3.74
CA VAL A 174 -3.50 7.37 -2.61
C VAL A 174 -3.45 8.34 -1.44
N ALA A 175 -4.59 8.96 -1.13
CA ALA A 175 -4.68 9.86 0.02
C ALA A 175 -4.35 9.12 1.34
N ASP A 176 -3.73 9.83 2.28
CA ASP A 176 -3.35 9.31 3.59
C ASP A 176 -4.54 8.66 4.31
N ASN A 177 -4.25 7.56 5.02
CA ASN A 177 -5.23 6.77 5.78
C ASN A 177 -6.34 6.11 4.94
N THR A 178 -6.27 6.19 3.60
CA THR A 178 -7.26 5.52 2.74
C THR A 178 -7.17 4.00 2.84
N ILE A 179 -5.96 3.44 2.96
CA ILE A 179 -5.75 1.99 3.11
C ILE A 179 -5.76 1.62 4.59
N THR A 180 -6.95 1.27 5.09
CA THR A 180 -7.17 0.81 6.47
C THR A 180 -6.97 -0.70 6.59
N ALA A 181 -6.73 -1.22 7.80
CA ALA A 181 -6.63 -2.66 8.06
C ALA A 181 -7.83 -3.48 7.51
N ALA A 182 -9.05 -2.95 7.56
CA ALA A 182 -10.24 -3.62 7.03
C ALA A 182 -10.27 -3.78 5.49
N LYS A 183 -9.44 -3.01 4.76
CA LYS A 183 -9.30 -3.09 3.30
C LYS A 183 -8.18 -4.04 2.88
N LEU A 184 -7.40 -4.55 3.84
CA LEU A 184 -6.33 -5.51 3.61
C LEU A 184 -6.86 -6.91 3.88
N ASN A 185 -6.81 -7.77 2.85
CA ASN A 185 -7.13 -9.18 3.03
C ASN A 185 -6.12 -9.84 3.99
N ALA A 186 -6.54 -10.90 4.66
CA ALA A 186 -5.63 -11.72 5.48
C ALA A 186 -4.42 -12.15 4.65
N ASP A 187 -3.24 -12.13 5.28
CA ASP A 187 -1.95 -12.54 4.70
C ASP A 187 -1.50 -11.77 3.44
N CYS A 188 -2.14 -10.65 3.10
CA CYS A 188 -1.73 -9.87 1.93
C CYS A 188 -0.35 -9.22 2.09
N ILE A 189 0.07 -8.92 3.33
CA ILE A 189 1.42 -8.50 3.68
C ILE A 189 2.23 -9.73 4.07
N THR A 190 3.01 -10.22 3.10
CA THR A 190 3.90 -11.37 3.28
C THR A 190 5.29 -10.91 3.70
N ASN A 191 6.13 -11.79 4.26
CA ASN A 191 7.50 -11.45 4.66
C ASN A 191 8.31 -10.78 3.54
N ALA A 192 8.15 -11.23 2.29
CA ALA A 192 8.82 -10.65 1.12
C ALA A 192 8.41 -9.18 0.81
N LYS A 193 7.30 -8.69 1.38
CA LYS A 193 6.83 -7.31 1.24
C LYS A 193 7.28 -6.40 2.40
N ILE A 194 7.85 -6.98 3.45
CA ILE A 194 8.39 -6.24 4.59
C ILE A 194 9.88 -6.09 4.35
N ALA A 195 10.35 -4.86 4.19
CA ALA A 195 11.77 -4.61 4.04
C ALA A 195 12.53 -4.95 5.34
N ASP A 196 13.81 -5.29 5.20
CA ASP A 196 14.67 -5.55 6.35
C ASP A 196 14.67 -4.36 7.31
N ASN A 197 14.50 -4.64 8.60
CA ASN A 197 14.41 -3.64 9.67
C ASN A 197 13.23 -2.65 9.56
N ALA A 198 12.21 -2.93 8.75
CA ALA A 198 11.07 -2.02 8.59
C ALA A 198 10.14 -1.93 9.80
N ILE A 199 10.19 -2.90 10.73
CA ILE A 199 9.33 -2.94 11.91
C ILE A 199 10.08 -2.34 13.10
N ALA A 200 9.63 -1.17 13.55
CA ALA A 200 10.18 -0.52 14.73
C ALA A 200 9.59 -1.12 16.02
N VAL A 201 10.31 -0.99 17.14
CA VAL A 201 9.93 -1.64 18.42
C VAL A 201 8.57 -1.15 18.91
N GLU A 202 8.28 0.14 18.74
CA GLU A 202 7.00 0.77 19.08
C GLU A 202 5.81 0.22 18.29
N ASN A 203 6.05 -0.46 17.16
CA ASN A 203 5.00 -1.11 16.39
C ASN A 203 4.69 -2.52 16.90
N ILE A 204 5.52 -3.07 17.79
CA ILE A 204 5.31 -4.38 18.40
C ILE A 204 4.59 -4.18 19.73
N LYS A 205 3.35 -4.68 19.80
CA LYS A 205 2.57 -4.64 21.04
C LYS A 205 3.28 -5.42 22.17
N ASP A 206 3.13 -4.93 23.39
CA ASP A 206 3.58 -5.63 24.60
C ASP A 206 3.13 -7.10 24.62
N ALA A 207 4.04 -7.99 24.99
CA ALA A 207 3.87 -9.44 25.01
C ALA A 207 3.49 -10.07 23.65
N ALA A 208 3.60 -9.35 22.53
CA ALA A 208 3.36 -9.93 21.20
C ALA A 208 4.40 -11.01 20.86
N ILE A 209 5.64 -10.90 21.33
CA ILE A 209 6.68 -11.91 21.13
C ILE A 209 6.72 -12.83 22.36
N THR A 210 6.17 -14.03 22.22
CA THR A 210 6.13 -15.04 23.29
C THR A 210 7.20 -16.10 23.10
N ALA A 211 7.52 -16.86 24.16
CA ALA A 211 8.51 -17.93 24.10
C ALA A 211 8.24 -18.95 22.96
N ALA A 212 6.98 -19.25 22.68
CA ALA A 212 6.57 -20.17 21.62
C ALA A 212 6.90 -19.67 20.19
N LYS A 213 7.20 -18.38 20.00
CA LYS A 213 7.60 -17.80 18.71
C LYS A 213 9.10 -17.95 18.43
N PHE A 214 9.89 -18.38 19.41
CA PHE A 214 11.29 -18.67 19.25
C PHE A 214 11.49 -20.16 18.93
N ALA A 215 12.32 -20.45 17.94
CA ALA A 215 12.81 -21.81 17.74
C ALA A 215 13.67 -22.26 18.92
N ALA A 216 13.80 -23.57 19.11
CA ALA A 216 14.72 -24.12 20.11
C ALA A 216 16.14 -23.57 19.89
N ASN A 217 16.77 -23.11 20.97
CA ASN A 217 18.10 -22.49 20.96
C ASN A 217 18.23 -21.17 20.17
N ALA A 218 17.12 -20.52 19.78
CA ALA A 218 17.19 -19.23 19.07
C ALA A 218 17.72 -18.08 19.95
N ILE A 219 17.53 -18.16 21.27
CA ILE A 219 18.10 -17.19 22.22
C ILE A 219 19.49 -17.68 22.64
N THR A 220 20.51 -17.15 21.98
CA THR A 220 21.92 -17.43 22.30
C THR A 220 22.52 -16.34 23.19
N SER A 221 23.69 -16.59 23.77
CA SER A 221 24.42 -15.61 24.58
C SER A 221 24.75 -14.32 23.82
N THR A 222 24.88 -14.36 22.50
CA THR A 222 25.16 -13.17 21.68
C THR A 222 23.95 -12.24 21.55
N VAL A 223 22.73 -12.73 21.78
CA VAL A 223 21.49 -11.95 21.71
C VAL A 223 21.13 -11.34 23.07
N VAL A 224 21.58 -11.97 24.16
CA VAL A 224 21.33 -11.50 25.52
C VAL A 224 22.48 -10.61 25.97
N ALA A 225 22.22 -9.32 26.14
CA ALA A 225 23.24 -8.39 26.65
C ALA A 225 23.72 -8.79 28.05
N ASP A 226 24.99 -8.54 28.33
CA ASP A 226 25.61 -8.84 29.63
C ASP A 226 24.82 -8.23 30.79
N ASN A 227 24.78 -8.94 31.92
CA ASN A 227 24.05 -8.55 33.14
C ASN A 227 22.52 -8.41 32.99
N THR A 228 21.94 -8.78 31.84
CA THR A 228 20.48 -8.73 31.65
C THR A 228 19.77 -9.78 32.49
N ILE A 229 20.35 -10.97 32.67
CA ILE A 229 19.78 -12.03 33.53
C ILE A 229 20.23 -11.80 34.97
N THR A 230 19.38 -11.15 35.75
CA THR A 230 19.63 -10.88 37.18
C THR A 230 19.02 -11.99 38.04
N ALA A 231 19.44 -12.09 39.31
CA ALA A 231 18.89 -13.06 40.25
C ALA A 231 17.35 -12.99 40.38
N ALA A 232 16.77 -11.78 40.29
CA ALA A 232 15.32 -11.59 40.34
C ALA A 232 14.57 -12.15 39.11
N LYS A 233 15.26 -12.40 37.99
CA LYS A 233 14.69 -13.01 36.77
C LYS A 233 14.82 -14.54 36.77
N LEU A 234 15.55 -15.11 37.73
CA LEU A 234 15.70 -16.54 37.90
C LEU A 234 14.66 -17.04 38.90
N ASN A 235 13.76 -17.91 38.44
CA ASN A 235 12.82 -18.58 39.34
C ASN A 235 13.56 -19.54 40.27
N ALA A 236 12.95 -19.84 41.43
CA ALA A 236 13.45 -20.88 42.32
C ALA A 236 13.68 -22.20 41.53
N ASP A 237 14.78 -22.89 41.85
CA ASP A 237 15.19 -24.16 41.26
C ASP A 237 15.40 -24.14 39.73
N CYS A 238 15.50 -22.96 39.10
CA CYS A 238 15.74 -22.89 37.66
C CYS A 238 17.16 -23.33 37.27
N ILE A 239 18.12 -23.29 38.21
CA ILE A 239 19.46 -23.87 38.08
C ILE A 239 19.50 -25.09 39.02
N THR A 240 19.40 -26.28 38.44
CA THR A 240 19.48 -27.56 39.16
C THR A 240 20.87 -28.16 39.00
N ASN A 241 21.22 -29.15 39.83
CA ASN A 241 22.50 -29.86 39.71
C ASN A 241 22.73 -30.42 38.30
N ALA A 242 21.68 -30.92 37.63
CA ALA A 242 21.79 -31.42 36.25
C ALA A 242 22.15 -30.34 35.20
N LYS A 243 21.99 -29.05 35.53
CA LYS A 243 22.34 -27.91 34.67
C LYS A 243 23.73 -27.35 34.96
N ILE A 244 24.37 -27.78 36.05
CA ILE A 244 25.73 -27.39 36.42
C ILE A 244 26.63 -28.55 36.01
N ALA A 245 27.56 -28.31 35.09
CA ALA A 245 28.52 -29.34 34.72
C ALA A 245 29.46 -29.66 35.89
N ASP A 246 30.00 -30.87 35.92
CA ASP A 246 30.97 -31.28 36.93
C ASP A 246 32.16 -30.31 36.94
N ASN A 247 32.54 -29.84 38.13
CA ASN A 247 33.60 -28.85 38.35
C ASN A 247 33.36 -27.47 37.70
N ALA A 248 32.13 -27.13 37.30
CA ALA A 248 31.84 -25.84 36.67
C ALA A 248 31.95 -24.62 37.62
N ILE A 249 31.89 -24.84 38.93
CA ILE A 249 32.00 -23.78 39.93
C ILE A 249 33.42 -23.73 40.47
N ALA A 250 34.14 -22.66 40.15
CA ALA A 250 35.49 -22.40 40.66
C ALA A 250 35.43 -22.02 42.15
N ALA A 251 36.46 -22.39 42.93
CA ALA A 251 36.46 -22.21 44.38
C ALA A 251 36.40 -20.73 44.79
N GLU A 252 37.01 -19.84 44.00
CA GLU A 252 36.96 -18.39 44.17
C GLU A 252 35.56 -17.80 44.00
N ASN A 253 34.63 -18.52 43.36
CA ASN A 253 33.24 -18.09 43.19
C ASN A 253 32.35 -18.49 44.39
N LEU A 254 32.89 -19.24 45.35
CA LEU A 254 32.20 -19.61 46.58
C LEU A 254 32.60 -18.64 47.70
N ALA A 255 31.61 -17.99 48.32
CA ALA A 255 31.86 -17.20 49.51
C ALA A 255 32.34 -18.08 50.68
N THR A 256 33.07 -17.50 51.63
CA THR A 256 33.44 -18.19 52.86
C THR A 256 32.19 -18.72 53.56
N ALA A 257 32.19 -20.01 53.93
CA ALA A 257 31.05 -20.72 54.51
C ALA A 257 29.80 -20.82 53.60
N ALA A 258 29.94 -20.68 52.27
CA ALA A 258 28.84 -20.88 51.32
C ALA A 258 28.32 -22.33 51.28
N ILE A 259 29.15 -23.30 51.67
CA ILE A 259 28.77 -24.71 51.76
C ILE A 259 28.49 -25.03 53.23
N ALA A 260 27.27 -25.44 53.53
CA ALA A 260 26.90 -25.90 54.86
C ALA A 260 27.65 -27.22 55.20
N ALA A 261 28.05 -27.38 56.45
CA ALA A 261 28.89 -28.53 56.85
C ALA A 261 28.20 -29.89 56.63
N ASP A 262 26.87 -29.91 56.68
CA ASP A 262 26.02 -31.07 56.38
C ASP A 262 25.88 -31.35 54.87
N ALA A 263 26.22 -30.38 54.01
CA ALA A 263 26.25 -30.54 52.56
C ALA A 263 27.55 -31.17 52.05
N VAL A 264 28.58 -31.30 52.90
CA VAL A 264 29.82 -32.02 52.57
C VAL A 264 29.62 -33.50 52.90
N ALA A 265 29.58 -34.36 51.88
CA ALA A 265 29.49 -35.81 52.08
C ALA A 265 30.66 -36.29 52.97
N SER A 266 30.38 -37.15 53.95
CA SER A 266 31.41 -37.70 54.87
C SER A 266 32.56 -38.39 54.12
N THR A 267 32.26 -38.95 52.94
CA THR A 267 33.23 -39.59 52.05
C THR A 267 34.23 -38.62 51.43
N ALA A 268 33.95 -37.31 51.45
CA ALA A 268 34.93 -36.28 51.07
C ALA A 268 36.16 -36.28 52.00
N PHE A 269 36.03 -36.86 53.20
CA PHE A 269 37.11 -37.06 54.16
C PHE A 269 37.70 -38.49 54.14
N ASP A 270 37.22 -39.40 53.28
CA ASP A 270 37.73 -40.79 53.22
C ASP A 270 39.20 -40.86 52.75
N ASN A 271 39.68 -39.82 52.05
CA ASN A 271 41.06 -39.71 51.59
C ASN A 271 42.00 -38.98 52.57
N ILE A 272 41.64 -38.87 53.86
CA ILE A 272 42.62 -38.45 54.87
C ILE A 272 43.65 -39.58 55.00
N VAL A 273 44.75 -39.47 54.26
CA VAL A 273 45.93 -40.34 54.41
C VAL A 273 46.55 -40.02 55.76
N MET A 274 46.35 -40.92 56.73
CA MET A 274 46.99 -40.86 58.05
C MET A 274 48.41 -41.45 57.94
N SER A 275 49.43 -40.65 58.28
CA SER A 275 50.85 -41.02 58.21
C SER A 275 51.52 -40.82 59.56
N ASP A 276 52.47 -41.67 59.92
CA ASP A 276 53.24 -41.59 61.17
C ASP A 276 53.77 -40.16 61.44
N LEU A 277 53.27 -39.51 62.50
CA LEU A 277 53.65 -38.15 62.89
C LEU A 277 54.97 -38.19 63.65
N ALA A 278 55.86 -37.23 63.39
CA ALA A 278 57.05 -37.05 64.21
C ALA A 278 56.66 -36.69 65.65
N THR A 279 57.39 -37.25 66.62
CA THR A 279 57.12 -37.21 68.07
C THR A 279 56.70 -35.83 68.61
N GLY A 280 55.55 -35.76 69.28
CA GLY A 280 55.08 -34.59 70.03
C GLY A 280 53.55 -34.42 69.95
N ALA A 281 52.94 -33.87 71.02
CA ALA A 281 51.53 -33.47 70.95
C ALA A 281 51.37 -32.31 69.96
N PRO A 282 50.34 -32.29 69.10
CA PRO A 282 50.12 -31.22 68.15
C PRO A 282 49.88 -29.90 68.88
N SER A 283 50.32 -28.79 68.27
CA SER A 283 49.99 -27.44 68.73
C SER A 283 48.47 -27.26 68.85
N VAL A 284 48.01 -26.40 69.76
CA VAL A 284 46.60 -25.97 69.86
C VAL A 284 46.06 -25.30 68.59
N THR A 285 46.94 -24.95 67.64
CA THR A 285 46.63 -24.39 66.32
C THR A 285 46.73 -25.38 65.16
N ALA A 286 46.90 -26.68 65.45
CA ALA A 286 47.00 -27.70 64.41
C ALA A 286 45.73 -27.81 63.57
N SER A 287 45.88 -28.15 62.28
CA SER A 287 44.73 -28.41 61.42
C SER A 287 43.99 -29.68 61.87
N LEU A 288 42.70 -29.78 61.55
CA LEU A 288 41.88 -30.94 61.90
C LEU A 288 42.50 -32.28 61.44
N PRO A 289 43.06 -32.41 60.22
CA PRO A 289 43.77 -33.64 59.82
C PRO A 289 44.96 -33.99 60.71
N VAL A 290 45.74 -32.99 61.14
CA VAL A 290 46.92 -33.19 61.99
C VAL A 290 46.52 -33.63 63.40
N ALA A 291 45.48 -33.00 63.97
CA ALA A 291 44.95 -33.40 65.28
C ALA A 291 44.34 -34.82 65.25
N LEU A 292 43.62 -35.15 64.17
CA LEU A 292 42.99 -36.46 64.01
C LEU A 292 44.02 -37.58 63.80
N ASN A 293 45.09 -37.31 63.05
CA ASN A 293 46.21 -38.24 62.85
C ASN A 293 46.96 -38.53 64.16
N TRP A 294 47.21 -37.50 64.99
CA TRP A 294 47.83 -37.70 66.30
C TRP A 294 46.96 -38.53 67.25
N LEU A 295 45.65 -38.28 67.26
CA LEU A 295 44.71 -39.03 68.08
C LEU A 295 44.63 -40.50 67.65
N TYR A 296 44.63 -40.75 66.33
CA TYR A 296 44.70 -42.10 65.76
C TYR A 296 45.94 -42.86 66.24
N GLU A 297 47.12 -42.23 66.19
CA GLU A 297 48.35 -42.82 66.70
C GLU A 297 48.30 -43.05 68.21
N ALA A 298 47.87 -42.06 68.99
CA ALA A 298 47.79 -42.18 70.45
C ALA A 298 46.95 -43.38 70.90
N PHE A 299 45.87 -43.71 70.18
CA PHE A 299 45.03 -44.87 70.49
C PHE A 299 45.54 -46.21 69.96
N ARG A 300 46.30 -46.22 68.85
CA ARG A 300 46.84 -47.46 68.28
C ARG A 300 48.14 -47.89 68.96
N ASN A 301 48.89 -46.94 69.51
CA ASN A 301 50.24 -47.15 70.02
C ASN A 301 50.28 -48.00 71.29
N LYS A 302 51.27 -48.88 71.37
CA LYS A 302 51.45 -49.80 72.50
C LYS A 302 51.93 -49.04 73.74
N THR A 303 51.24 -49.21 74.86
CA THR A 303 51.72 -48.77 76.16
C THR A 303 52.57 -49.86 76.82
N THR A 304 53.72 -49.47 77.36
CA THR A 304 54.52 -50.31 78.25
C THR A 304 54.74 -49.59 79.57
N THR A 305 54.45 -50.29 80.67
CA THR A 305 54.56 -49.74 82.02
C THR A 305 55.64 -50.49 82.79
N THR A 306 56.57 -49.75 83.37
CA THR A 306 57.52 -50.25 84.37
C THR A 306 57.16 -49.69 85.75
N ALA A 307 57.91 -50.07 86.78
CA ALA A 307 57.67 -49.61 88.16
C ALA A 307 57.69 -48.08 88.33
N THR A 308 58.30 -47.33 87.41
CA THR A 308 58.50 -45.87 87.52
C THR A 308 58.15 -45.09 86.26
N LEU A 309 57.70 -45.75 85.18
CA LEU A 309 57.47 -45.09 83.89
C LEU A 309 56.34 -45.73 83.09
N VAL A 310 55.47 -44.91 82.50
CA VAL A 310 54.61 -45.30 81.37
C VAL A 310 55.23 -44.77 80.09
N THR A 311 55.49 -45.66 79.14
CA THR A 311 56.02 -45.32 77.83
C THR A 311 55.02 -45.67 76.74
N LEU A 312 54.65 -44.67 75.94
CA LEU A 312 53.94 -44.85 74.68
C LEU A 312 54.97 -45.19 73.59
N LYS A 313 54.79 -46.30 72.89
CA LYS A 313 55.66 -46.75 71.79
C LYS A 313 54.89 -46.77 70.48
N LYS A 314 55.62 -46.72 69.35
CA LYS A 314 55.05 -47.10 68.06
C LYS A 314 54.37 -48.47 68.16
N ASP A 315 53.35 -48.70 67.34
CA ASP A 315 52.57 -49.94 67.33
C ASP A 315 53.44 -51.21 67.18
N ASP A 316 54.54 -51.13 66.42
CA ASP A 316 55.52 -52.21 66.25
C ASP A 316 56.48 -52.38 67.47
N GLY A 317 56.38 -51.53 68.48
CA GLY A 317 57.20 -51.52 69.69
C GLY A 317 58.63 -51.01 69.48
N SER A 318 58.99 -50.50 68.30
CA SER A 318 60.37 -50.17 67.91
C SER A 318 60.90 -48.87 68.52
N THR A 319 60.03 -47.88 68.75
CA THR A 319 60.43 -46.52 69.12
C THR A 319 59.54 -45.95 70.23
N ASP A 320 60.14 -45.31 71.25
CA ASP A 320 59.40 -44.58 72.29
C ASP A 320 58.92 -43.23 71.73
N LEU A 321 57.62 -42.96 71.80
CA LEU A 321 57.00 -41.74 71.29
C LEU A 321 56.77 -40.69 72.38
N ALA A 322 56.45 -41.13 73.61
CA ALA A 322 56.30 -40.26 74.77
C ALA A 322 56.53 -41.03 76.08
N LYS A 323 57.04 -40.35 77.11
CA LYS A 323 57.36 -40.91 78.43
C LYS A 323 56.74 -40.07 79.53
N ALA A 324 56.07 -40.72 80.48
CA ALA A 324 55.55 -40.09 81.69
C ALA A 324 56.05 -40.84 82.92
N THR A 325 56.63 -40.11 83.89
CA THR A 325 57.13 -40.69 85.14
C THR A 325 55.96 -41.01 86.07
N ILE A 326 55.90 -42.24 86.57
CA ILE A 326 55.01 -42.61 87.67
C ILE A 326 55.73 -42.21 88.95
N SER A 327 55.33 -41.12 89.59
CA SER A 327 55.77 -40.83 90.96
C SER A 327 54.75 -41.40 91.93
N ASP A 328 55.13 -42.40 92.71
CA ASP A 328 54.47 -42.62 93.99
C ASP A 328 54.73 -41.38 94.86
N ALA A 329 53.69 -40.83 95.46
CA ALA A 329 53.85 -39.77 96.43
C ALA A 329 54.21 -40.41 97.78
N ALA A 330 55.47 -40.85 97.93
CA ALA A 330 56.15 -41.10 99.21
C ALA A 330 55.28 -41.70 100.35
N GLY A 331 54.49 -42.71 100.04
CA GLY A 331 53.59 -43.38 100.98
C GLY A 331 53.52 -44.85 100.61
N THR A 332 54.06 -45.70 101.48
CA THR A 332 54.10 -47.16 101.33
C THR A 332 52.70 -47.72 101.07
N THR A 333 52.36 -48.04 99.83
CA THR A 333 51.28 -48.96 99.50
C THR A 333 51.90 -50.34 99.22
N THR A 334 51.45 -51.32 99.99
CA THR A 334 51.86 -52.72 99.86
C THR A 334 51.38 -53.30 98.52
N LYS A 335 52.20 -54.22 97.98
CA LYS A 335 52.22 -54.85 96.64
C LYS A 335 50.91 -55.53 96.13
N GLU A 336 49.75 -55.33 96.74
CA GLU A 336 48.51 -56.06 96.42
C GLU A 336 47.33 -55.21 95.92
N GLU A 337 47.48 -53.89 95.68
CA GLU A 337 46.38 -53.06 95.16
C GLU A 337 46.16 -53.09 93.64
N PHE A 338 46.94 -53.87 92.89
CA PHE A 338 46.65 -54.19 91.49
C PHE A 338 46.20 -55.64 91.36
N VAL A 339 45.05 -55.97 91.97
CA VAL A 339 44.33 -57.22 91.69
C VAL A 339 42.87 -56.91 91.35
N SER A 340 42.62 -56.52 90.11
CA SER A 340 41.65 -57.14 89.19
C SER A 340 41.53 -56.25 87.95
N GLY A 341 41.76 -56.86 86.79
CA GLY A 341 41.94 -56.21 85.49
C GLY A 341 40.67 -55.73 84.80
#